data_AF-A0A822B0K8-F1
#
_entry.id   AF-A0A822B0K8-F1
#
_cell.length_a   1.000
_cell.length_b   1.000
_cell.length_c   1.000
_cell.angle_alpha   90.00
_cell.angle_beta   90.00
_cell.angle_gamma   90.00
#
_symmetry.space_group_name_H-M   'P 1'
#
loop_
_entity.id
_entity.type
_entity.pdbx_description
1 polymer ?
#
loop_
_entity_poly.entity_id
_entity_poly.type
_entity_poly.pdbx_seq_one_letter_code
_entity_poly.pdbx_strand_id
1 'polypeptide(L)'
;MSQLTTTESTVEYESTTFTLKADNLGPNKATLLHARTTKNDSQFYKAVLYIHGYSDYFFQDHMCIQFLAHGYDFFALDLRKCGRSIISPQQ
;
A
#
# COMPACT_ATOMS: atom_id res chain seq x y z
N MET A 1 14.45 0.07 0.13
CA MET A 1 13.48 -0.98 0.48
C MET A 1 13.80 -1.45 1.88
N SER A 2 12.88 -1.24 2.83
CA SER A 2 13.09 -1.61 4.24
C SER A 2 12.39 -2.95 4.49
N GLN A 3 13.18 -4.02 4.66
CA GLN A 3 12.70 -5.32 5.12
C GLN A 3 12.71 -5.30 6.65
N LEU A 4 11.59 -5.57 7.32
CA LEU A 4 11.58 -5.88 8.76
C LEU A 4 11.18 -7.33 8.98
N THR A 5 12.04 -8.06 9.69
CA THR A 5 11.86 -9.45 10.06
C THR A 5 11.14 -9.55 11.41
N THR A 6 9.90 -10.05 11.40
CA THR A 6 9.30 -10.67 12.59
C THR A 6 9.37 -12.18 12.38
N THR A 7 9.71 -12.91 13.44
CA THR A 7 10.41 -14.21 13.49
C THR A 7 9.87 -15.39 12.66
N GLU A 8 8.86 -15.26 11.79
CA GLU A 8 8.48 -16.34 10.86
C GLU A 8 7.94 -15.93 9.47
N SER A 9 7.88 -14.64 9.12
CA SER A 9 7.45 -14.21 7.77
C SER A 9 7.96 -12.80 7.44
N THR A 10 8.59 -12.64 6.28
CA THR A 10 8.93 -11.33 5.72
C THR A 10 7.73 -10.81 4.94
N VAL A 11 7.37 -9.54 5.14
CA VAL A 11 6.37 -8.84 4.33
C VAL A 11 7.09 -8.01 3.28
N GLU A 12 6.71 -8.21 2.02
CA GLU A 12 7.19 -7.44 0.88
C GLU A 12 6.06 -6.58 0.33
N TYR A 13 6.39 -5.42 -0.25
CA TYR A 13 5.39 -4.52 -0.80
C TYR A 13 5.56 -4.37 -2.30
N GLU A 14 4.51 -4.72 -3.03
CA GLU A 14 4.38 -4.41 -4.46
C GLU A 14 3.57 -3.13 -4.63
N SER A 15 4.00 -2.25 -5.53
CA SER A 15 3.31 -0.98 -5.80
C SER A 15 2.76 -0.93 -7.21
N THR A 16 1.47 -0.64 -7.36
CA THR A 16 0.83 -0.36 -8.65
C THR A 16 0.34 1.08 -8.67
N THR A 17 0.71 1.85 -9.69
CA THR A 17 0.30 3.26 -9.82
C THR A 17 -0.72 3.44 -10.94
N PHE A 18 -1.81 4.12 -10.63
CA PHE A 18 -2.88 4.46 -11.55
C PHE A 18 -2.77 5.93 -11.96
N THR A 19 -2.85 6.19 -13.27
CA THR A 19 -3.05 7.56 -13.76
C THR A 19 -4.50 7.95 -13.55
N LEU A 20 -4.72 9.10 -12.92
CA LEU A 20 -6.05 9.63 -12.66
C LEU A 20 -6.33 10.84 -13.54
N LYS A 21 -7.61 11.21 -13.66
CA LYS A 21 -8.00 12.46 -14.31
C LYS A 21 -7.33 13.65 -13.61
N ALA A 22 -6.78 14.57 -14.40
CA ALA A 22 -6.28 15.84 -13.90
C ALA A 22 -7.39 16.65 -13.22
N ASP A 23 -7.03 17.40 -12.19
CA ASP A 23 -7.89 18.41 -11.59
C ASP A 23 -7.36 19.82 -11.89
N ASN A 24 -7.96 20.85 -11.29
CA ASN A 24 -7.58 22.25 -11.52
C ASN A 24 -6.14 22.57 -11.09
N LEU A 25 -5.47 21.67 -10.37
CA LEU A 25 -4.09 21.80 -9.93
C LEU A 25 -3.15 20.86 -10.71
N GLY A 26 -3.63 20.23 -11.80
CA GLY A 26 -2.81 19.46 -12.72
C GLY A 26 -3.04 17.94 -12.67
N PRO A 27 -2.10 17.16 -13.23
CA PRO A 27 -2.21 15.71 -13.32
C PRO A 27 -2.28 15.06 -11.93
N ASN A 28 -2.90 13.88 -11.86
CA ASN A 28 -3.06 13.12 -10.63
C ASN A 28 -2.65 11.66 -10.86
N LYS A 29 -2.16 11.03 -9.80
CA LYS A 29 -1.97 9.57 -9.71
C LYS A 29 -2.45 9.06 -8.35
N ALA A 30 -2.71 7.77 -8.25
CA ALA A 30 -2.85 7.06 -6.97
C ALA A 30 -1.98 5.81 -7.00
N THR A 31 -1.41 5.42 -5.86
CA THR A 31 -0.52 4.28 -5.74
C THR A 31 -1.12 3.29 -4.74
N LEU A 32 -1.44 2.10 -5.24
CA LEU A 32 -1.85 0.96 -4.42
C LEU A 32 -0.60 0.20 -3.99
N LEU A 33 -0.46 -0.02 -2.70
CA LEU A 33 0.48 -0.96 -2.11
C LEU A 33 -0.24 -2.27 -1.82
N HIS A 34 0.40 -3.37 -2.19
CA HIS A 34 -0.02 -4.73 -1.86
C HIS A 34 1.02 -5.34 -0.94
N ALA A 35 0.62 -5.76 0.26
CA ALA A 35 1.49 -6.43 1.21
C ALA A 35 1.46 -7.94 0.93
N ARG A 36 2.58 -8.50 0.50
CA ARG A 36 2.74 -9.92 0.21
C ARG A 36 3.57 -10.60 1.28
N THR A 37 3.24 -11.84 1.59
CA THR A 37 4.09 -12.68 2.44
C THR A 37 4.82 -13.70 1.59
N THR A 38 6.02 -14.08 2.03
CA THR A 38 6.77 -15.17 1.39
C THR A 38 6.17 -16.56 1.65
N LYS A 39 5.19 -16.70 2.57
CA LYS A 39 4.42 -17.93 2.80
C LYS A 39 3.12 -17.91 1.99
N ASN A 40 3.10 -18.67 0.88
CA ASN A 40 1.94 -19.01 0.03
C ASN A 40 0.69 -18.11 0.15
N ASP A 41 0.53 -17.17 -0.80
CA ASP A 41 -0.65 -16.31 -0.97
C ASP A 41 -1.96 -17.07 -1.28
N SER A 42 -1.88 -18.40 -1.45
CA SER A 42 -3.02 -19.27 -1.82
C SER A 42 -4.07 -19.43 -0.72
N GLN A 43 -3.86 -18.82 0.46
CA GLN A 43 -4.68 -19.01 1.65
C GLN A 43 -5.62 -17.82 1.94
N PHE A 44 -5.54 -16.70 1.20
CA PHE A 44 -6.40 -15.55 1.49
C PHE A 44 -7.82 -15.76 1.00
N TYR A 45 -8.79 -15.59 1.90
CA TYR A 45 -10.23 -15.74 1.59
C TYR A 45 -10.93 -14.40 1.38
N LYS A 46 -10.32 -13.29 1.79
CA LYS A 46 -10.86 -11.93 1.70
C LYS A 46 -9.75 -10.88 1.55
N ALA A 47 -10.07 -9.75 0.93
CA ALA A 47 -9.17 -8.61 0.80
C ALA A 47 -9.61 -7.43 1.69
N VAL A 48 -8.64 -6.68 2.19
CA VAL A 48 -8.82 -5.43 2.95
C VAL A 48 -8.12 -4.30 2.22
N LEU A 49 -8.81 -3.18 2.05
CA LEU A 49 -8.25 -1.94 1.51
C LEU A 49 -8.18 -0.87 2.60
N TYR A 50 -6.96 -0.55 3.01
CA TYR A 50 -6.69 0.56 3.91
C TYR A 50 -6.71 1.88 3.15
N ILE A 51 -7.62 2.77 3.54
CA ILE A 51 -7.67 4.16 3.09
C ILE A 51 -7.16 5.04 4.23
N HIS A 52 -6.12 5.82 3.95
CA HIS A 52 -5.58 6.75 4.92
C HIS A 52 -6.56 7.90 5.20
N GLY A 53 -6.54 8.42 6.44
CA GLY A 53 -7.44 9.48 6.88
C GLY A 53 -6.70 10.73 7.36
N TYR A 54 -5.98 10.62 8.49
CA TYR A 54 -5.24 11.75 9.07
C TYR A 54 -3.79 11.85 8.56
N SER A 55 -3.17 10.72 8.22
CA SER A 55 -1.85 10.68 7.61
C SER A 55 -1.98 10.63 6.10
N ASP A 56 -1.10 11.32 5.37
CA ASP A 56 -1.14 11.39 3.90
C ASP A 56 -0.56 10.15 3.20
N TYR A 57 -0.39 9.03 3.90
CA TYR A 57 0.05 7.74 3.31
C TYR A 57 0.02 6.61 4.33
N PHE A 58 0.12 5.37 3.83
CA PHE A 58 0.30 4.19 4.66
C PHE A 58 1.77 3.96 5.06
N PHE A 59 1.99 3.77 6.37
CA PHE A 59 3.30 3.48 6.97
C PHE A 59 3.23 2.49 8.15
N GLN A 60 2.04 1.91 8.40
CA GLN A 60 1.78 1.13 9.60
C GLN A 60 1.93 -0.37 9.32
N ASP A 61 3.17 -0.82 9.17
CA ASP A 61 3.50 -2.22 8.82
C ASP A 61 2.91 -3.23 9.81
N HIS A 62 2.91 -2.90 11.10
CA HIS A 62 2.33 -3.78 12.13
C HIS A 62 0.85 -4.11 11.87
N MET A 63 0.11 -3.19 11.24
CA MET A 63 -1.30 -3.37 10.93
C MET A 63 -1.49 -4.38 9.80
N CYS A 64 -0.71 -4.26 8.71
CA CYS A 64 -0.81 -5.21 7.60
C CYS A 64 -0.44 -6.62 8.06
N ILE A 65 0.60 -6.75 8.90
CA ILE A 65 1.05 -8.04 9.45
C ILE A 65 -0.09 -8.73 10.20
N GLN A 66 -0.88 -7.99 10.98
CA GLN A 66 -2.01 -8.57 11.70
C GLN A 66 -3.11 -9.05 10.76
N PHE A 67 -3.44 -8.31 9.69
CA PHE A 67 -4.42 -8.77 8.71
C PHE A 67 -3.95 -10.02 7.96
N LEU A 68 -2.70 -10.02 7.51
CA LEU A 68 -2.08 -11.16 6.83
C LEU A 68 -2.08 -12.41 7.72
N ALA A 69 -1.74 -12.26 9.01
CA ALA A 69 -1.74 -13.36 9.98
C ALA A 69 -3.14 -13.99 10.22
N HIS A 70 -4.22 -13.26 9.91
CA HIS A 70 -5.59 -13.73 10.03
C HIS A 70 -6.23 -14.10 8.67
N GLY A 71 -5.42 -14.26 7.62
CA GLY A 71 -5.87 -14.74 6.31
C GLY A 71 -6.57 -13.69 5.45
N TYR A 72 -6.27 -12.41 5.67
CA TYR A 72 -6.69 -11.33 4.78
C TYR A 72 -5.56 -10.90 3.87
N ASP A 73 -5.87 -10.75 2.59
CA ASP A 73 -5.00 -10.06 1.64
C ASP A 73 -5.07 -8.55 1.92
N PHE A 74 -3.91 -7.88 2.03
CA PHE A 74 -3.85 -6.50 2.53
C PHE A 74 -3.35 -5.53 1.47
N PHE A 75 -4.15 -4.50 1.24
CA PHE A 75 -3.84 -3.41 0.34
C PHE A 75 -3.93 -2.07 1.07
N ALA A 76 -3.10 -1.11 0.68
CA ALA A 76 -3.21 0.27 1.11
C ALA A 76 -3.19 1.22 -0.10
N LEU A 77 -4.00 2.27 -0.07
CA LEU A 77 -4.08 3.24 -1.16
C LEU A 77 -3.51 4.59 -0.74
N ASP A 78 -2.39 4.98 -1.33
CA ASP A 78 -1.94 6.37 -1.32
C ASP A 78 -2.81 7.17 -2.30
N LEU A 79 -3.78 7.93 -1.78
CA LEU A 79 -4.67 8.80 -2.57
C LEU A 79 -3.92 9.86 -3.38
N ARG A 80 -4.61 10.60 -4.27
CA ARG A 80 -3.98 11.66 -5.07
C ARG A 80 -3.27 12.68 -4.17
N LYS A 81 -2.05 13.09 -4.58
CA LYS A 81 -1.22 14.10 -3.88
C LYS A 81 -0.78 13.70 -2.47
N CYS A 82 -0.81 12.41 -2.16
CA CYS A 82 -0.48 11.84 -0.87
C CYS A 82 0.65 10.81 -1.05
N GLY A 83 1.66 10.77 -0.17
CA GLY A 83 2.73 9.77 -0.19
C GLY A 83 3.40 9.55 -1.56
N ARG A 84 3.37 8.30 -2.04
CA ARG A 84 3.94 7.88 -3.33
C ARG A 84 3.20 8.46 -4.54
N SER A 85 2.03 9.02 -4.31
CA SER A 85 1.16 9.63 -5.30
C SER A 85 1.40 11.13 -5.48
N ILE A 86 2.42 11.70 -4.81
CA ILE A 86 2.90 13.05 -5.10
C ILE A 86 3.62 13.03 -6.45
N ILE A 87 3.26 13.98 -7.32
CA ILE A 87 3.96 14.26 -8.56
C ILE A 87 4.91 15.41 -8.24
N SER A 88 6.21 15.12 -8.18
CA SER A 88 7.22 16.17 -8.09
C SER A 88 7.16 17.02 -9.36
N PRO A 89 7.25 18.35 -9.27
CA PRO A 89 7.51 19.18 -10.44
C PRO A 89 8.77 18.64 -11.12
N GLN A 90 8.67 18.29 -12.40
CA GLN A 90 9.86 17.96 -13.19
C GLN A 90 10.75 19.21 -13.20
N GLN A 91 12.00 19.05 -12.74
CA GLN A 91 13.04 20.09 -12.80
C GLN A 91 13.38 20.41 -14.25
#